data_AF-A0A7G9YTG9-F1
#
_entry.id   AF-A0A7G9YTG9-F1
#
_cell.length_a   1.000
_cell.length_b   1.000
_cell.length_c   1.000
_cell.angle_alpha   90.00
_cell.angle_beta   90.00
_cell.angle_gamma   90.00
#
_symmetry.space_group_name_H-M   'P 1'
#
loop_
_entity.id
_entity.type
_entity.pdbx_description
1 polymer ?
#
loop_
_entity_poly.entity_id
_entity_poly.type
_entity_poly.pdbx_seq_one_letter_code
_entity_poly.pdbx_strand_id
1 'polypeptide(L)'
;MKIEAFTIKNYRSIKELKIENLNPVNVFFGKNNVGKSNILRGLHLAFFCLKSDEMFLPDTMFYNRNIDKPIEITVELFLGEEFYDTEKVSNALREGIGKIYSAIAYKESIFRDTEKEVKQFIEESESFKPLKRIGLKMHLDYNEETTDIGVSVEDFESDYRFDYGKYRFVYEKLKRSIMEKVNDELDRFIDYFSSEVSRLGLDREEVLPAFRLYRVPFGSRDGLQIGEYVERLKKYLKNIKEPDKRREALSLVEQYEDLLPESGGLLIEPFSTTFSIVKHQLFQSQKPLTKFISGFNLRI
;
A
#
# COMPACT_ATOMS: atom_id res chain seq x y z
N MET A 1 3.04 -15.63 -15.47
CA MET A 1 1.70 -16.00 -14.98
C MET A 1 1.31 -17.28 -15.65
N LYS A 2 0.83 -18.26 -14.90
CA LYS A 2 0.42 -19.58 -15.41
C LYS A 2 -1.01 -19.88 -14.99
N ILE A 3 -1.73 -20.65 -15.79
CA ILE A 3 -3.03 -21.21 -15.40
C ILE A 3 -2.73 -22.51 -14.64
N GLU A 4 -3.20 -22.64 -13.40
CA GLU A 4 -3.01 -23.84 -12.58
C GLU A 4 -4.23 -24.76 -12.63
N ALA A 5 -5.43 -24.18 -12.65
CA ALA A 5 -6.66 -24.93 -12.76
C ALA A 5 -7.70 -24.22 -13.61
N PHE A 6 -8.61 -25.02 -14.17
CA PHE A 6 -9.73 -24.57 -14.98
C PHE A 6 -10.95 -25.40 -14.64
N THR A 7 -12.02 -24.72 -14.25
CA THR A 7 -13.34 -25.33 -14.03
C THR A 7 -14.34 -24.70 -14.99
N ILE A 8 -15.18 -25.53 -15.60
CA ILE A 8 -16.28 -25.06 -16.44
C ILE A 8 -17.53 -25.91 -16.23
N LYS A 9 -18.68 -25.25 -16.12
CA LYS A 9 -19.99 -25.88 -15.96
C LYS A 9 -20.98 -25.39 -16.99
N ASN A 10 -21.92 -26.26 -17.32
CA ASN A 10 -23.04 -26.00 -18.21
C ASN A 10 -22.65 -25.47 -19.61
N TYR A 11 -21.48 -25.84 -20.13
CA TYR A 11 -20.95 -25.29 -21.39
C TYR A 11 -20.92 -26.33 -22.51
N ARG A 12 -21.78 -26.17 -23.52
CA ARG A 12 -21.83 -26.98 -24.75
C ARG A 12 -21.93 -28.47 -24.46
N SER A 13 -20.87 -29.24 -24.70
CA SER A 13 -20.85 -30.68 -24.42
C SER A 13 -20.45 -31.02 -22.99
N ILE A 14 -20.12 -30.02 -22.16
CA ILE A 14 -19.55 -30.18 -20.83
C ILE A 14 -20.61 -29.80 -19.79
N LYS A 15 -21.11 -30.80 -19.07
CA LYS A 15 -21.97 -30.57 -17.90
C LYS A 15 -21.18 -29.92 -16.77
N GLU A 16 -20.03 -30.52 -16.44
CA GLU A 16 -19.07 -30.06 -15.44
C GLU A 16 -17.71 -30.68 -15.76
N LEU A 17 -16.66 -29.89 -15.69
CA LEU A 17 -15.28 -30.33 -15.86
C LEU A 17 -14.38 -29.51 -14.94
N LYS A 18 -13.49 -30.19 -14.21
CA LYS A 18 -12.40 -29.59 -13.47
C LYS A 18 -11.08 -30.17 -13.98
N ILE A 19 -10.15 -29.30 -14.35
CA ILE A 19 -8.78 -29.65 -14.71
C ILE A 19 -7.87 -28.97 -13.71
N GLU A 20 -7.05 -29.75 -13.03
CA GLU A 20 -6.07 -29.29 -12.06
C GLU A 20 -4.65 -29.56 -12.59
N ASN A 21 -3.65 -28.91 -11.99
CA ASN A 21 -2.24 -29.10 -12.31
C ASN A 21 -1.91 -28.83 -13.79
N LEU A 22 -2.50 -27.79 -14.38
CA LEU A 22 -2.14 -27.32 -15.71
C LEU A 22 -0.68 -26.83 -15.71
N ASN A 23 0.08 -27.28 -16.71
CA ASN A 23 1.50 -26.97 -16.89
C ASN A 23 1.71 -26.01 -18.07
N PRO A 24 2.93 -25.50 -18.30
CA PRO A 24 3.21 -24.70 -19.49
C PRO A 24 2.89 -25.41 -20.82
N VAL A 25 2.96 -26.75 -20.84
CA VAL A 25 2.56 -27.59 -21.97
C VAL A 25 1.54 -28.62 -21.47
N ASN A 26 0.35 -28.64 -22.10
CA ASN A 26 -0.70 -29.61 -21.80
C ASN A 26 -1.15 -30.30 -23.09
N VAL A 27 -1.36 -31.62 -23.02
CA VAL A 27 -1.81 -32.41 -24.17
C VAL A 27 -3.20 -32.99 -23.87
N PHE A 28 -4.21 -32.54 -24.62
CA PHE A 28 -5.57 -33.07 -24.54
C PHE A 28 -5.81 -34.07 -25.68
N PHE A 29 -5.95 -35.36 -25.35
CA PHE A 29 -6.18 -36.43 -26.33
C PHE A 29 -7.52 -37.15 -26.11
N GLY A 30 -8.02 -37.80 -27.16
CA GLY A 30 -9.31 -38.51 -27.13
C GLY A 30 -10.01 -38.52 -28.50
N LYS A 31 -11.15 -39.22 -28.62
CA LYS A 31 -11.92 -39.33 -29.87
C LYS A 31 -12.41 -37.97 -30.36
N ASN A 32 -12.74 -37.86 -31.66
CA ASN A 32 -13.37 -36.66 -32.19
C ASN A 32 -14.72 -36.40 -31.52
N ASN A 33 -15.08 -35.12 -31.38
CA ASN A 33 -16.35 -34.67 -30.83
C ASN A 33 -16.63 -34.98 -29.34
N VAL A 34 -15.65 -35.46 -28.57
CA VAL A 34 -15.80 -35.71 -27.12
C VAL A 34 -15.69 -34.45 -26.24
N GLY A 35 -15.59 -33.26 -26.85
CA GLY A 35 -15.53 -31.99 -26.13
C GLY A 35 -14.13 -31.39 -25.92
N LYS A 36 -13.05 -31.98 -26.45
CA LYS A 36 -11.68 -31.44 -26.34
C LYS A 36 -11.58 -29.97 -26.76
N SER A 37 -12.13 -29.62 -27.93
CA SER A 37 -12.15 -28.23 -28.41
C SER A 37 -13.02 -27.32 -27.54
N ASN A 38 -14.02 -27.85 -26.84
CA ASN A 38 -14.85 -27.07 -25.92
C ASN A 38 -14.08 -26.71 -24.64
N ILE A 39 -13.06 -27.49 -24.23
CA ILE A 39 -12.14 -27.10 -23.15
C ILE A 39 -11.40 -25.81 -23.55
N LEU A 40 -10.75 -25.82 -24.71
CA LEU A 40 -9.98 -24.67 -25.21
C LEU A 40 -10.88 -23.45 -25.47
N ARG A 41 -12.09 -23.67 -26.00
CA ARG A 41 -13.05 -22.59 -26.24
C ARG A 41 -13.65 -22.03 -24.94
N GLY A 42 -13.85 -22.86 -23.92
CA GLY A 42 -14.26 -22.40 -22.59
C GLY A 42 -13.18 -21.52 -21.96
N LEU A 43 -11.91 -21.94 -22.06
CA LEU A 43 -10.78 -21.13 -21.61
C LEU A 43 -10.62 -19.83 -22.43
N HIS A 44 -10.91 -19.85 -23.73
CA HIS A 44 -10.96 -18.63 -24.53
C HIS A 44 -12.08 -17.70 -24.09
N LEU A 45 -13.28 -18.25 -23.89
CA LEU A 45 -14.46 -17.51 -23.44
C LEU A 45 -14.19 -16.82 -22.11
N ALA A 46 -13.54 -17.50 -21.17
CA ALA A 46 -13.09 -16.95 -19.90
C ALA A 46 -12.35 -15.62 -20.06
N PHE A 47 -11.35 -15.58 -20.94
CA PHE A 47 -10.54 -14.39 -21.16
C PHE A 47 -11.22 -13.34 -22.03
N PHE A 48 -12.11 -13.76 -22.94
CA PHE A 48 -12.94 -12.86 -23.73
C PHE A 48 -13.88 -12.04 -22.84
N CYS A 49 -14.47 -12.67 -21.83
CA CYS A 49 -15.33 -12.04 -20.83
C CYS A 49 -14.63 -10.93 -20.04
N LEU A 50 -13.31 -10.96 -19.92
CA LEU A 50 -12.57 -9.90 -19.24
C LEU A 50 -12.43 -8.62 -20.08
N LYS A 51 -12.64 -8.71 -21.41
CA LYS A 51 -12.42 -7.60 -22.34
C LYS A 51 -13.71 -6.96 -22.86
N SER A 52 -14.83 -7.64 -22.65
CA SER A 52 -16.11 -7.26 -23.22
C SER A 52 -17.13 -7.29 -22.10
N ASP A 53 -17.91 -6.22 -21.99
CA ASP A 53 -18.98 -6.14 -20.99
C ASP A 53 -20.26 -6.82 -21.50
N GLU A 54 -20.35 -7.04 -22.81
CA GLU A 54 -21.50 -7.64 -23.49
C GLU A 54 -21.06 -8.72 -24.50
N MET A 55 -21.85 -9.78 -24.62
CA MET A 55 -21.68 -10.81 -25.65
C MET A 55 -23.01 -11.46 -26.00
N PHE A 56 -23.21 -11.82 -27.27
CA PHE A 56 -24.32 -12.68 -27.67
C PHE A 56 -24.05 -14.13 -27.26
N LEU A 57 -24.95 -14.70 -26.45
CA LEU A 57 -24.81 -16.06 -25.92
C LEU A 57 -26.00 -16.95 -26.34
N PRO A 58 -25.90 -17.64 -27.49
CA PRO A 58 -26.99 -18.49 -27.96
C PRO A 58 -27.21 -19.70 -27.04
N ASP A 59 -28.44 -20.23 -27.01
CA ASP A 59 -28.84 -21.42 -26.26
C ASP A 59 -27.92 -22.63 -26.51
N THR A 60 -27.38 -22.76 -27.73
CA THR A 60 -26.41 -23.80 -28.13
C THR A 60 -25.10 -23.79 -27.36
N MET A 61 -24.77 -22.69 -26.67
CA MET A 61 -23.62 -22.60 -25.78
C MET A 61 -23.84 -23.31 -24.45
N PHE A 62 -25.09 -23.57 -24.07
CA PHE A 62 -25.46 -24.20 -22.82
C PHE A 62 -25.50 -25.73 -22.96
N TYR A 63 -25.11 -26.43 -21.90
CA TYR A 63 -25.17 -27.89 -21.89
C TYR A 63 -26.62 -28.36 -22.01
N ASN A 64 -26.89 -29.16 -23.04
CA ASN A 64 -28.25 -29.57 -23.42
C ASN A 64 -29.22 -28.38 -23.59
N ARG A 65 -28.72 -27.19 -23.97
CA ARG A 65 -29.51 -25.95 -24.07
C ARG A 65 -30.22 -25.58 -22.75
N ASN A 66 -29.66 -25.98 -21.62
CA ASN A 66 -30.21 -25.67 -20.31
C ASN A 66 -29.88 -24.23 -19.90
N ILE A 67 -30.70 -23.30 -20.40
CA ILE A 67 -30.60 -21.85 -20.16
C ILE A 67 -31.05 -21.42 -18.76
N ASP A 68 -31.76 -22.30 -18.03
CA ASP A 68 -32.16 -22.05 -16.64
C ASP A 68 -30.98 -22.06 -15.66
N LYS A 69 -29.81 -22.51 -16.13
CA LYS A 69 -28.56 -22.47 -15.38
C LYS A 69 -27.54 -21.60 -16.12
N PRO A 70 -26.74 -20.81 -15.39
CA PRO A 70 -25.64 -20.05 -15.97
C PRO A 70 -24.57 -20.98 -16.53
N ILE A 71 -23.73 -20.45 -17.42
CA ILE A 71 -22.39 -20.99 -17.66
C ILE A 71 -21.49 -20.40 -16.58
N GLU A 72 -20.86 -21.29 -15.80
CA GLU A 72 -19.88 -20.90 -14.78
C GLU A 72 -18.49 -21.31 -15.27
N ILE A 73 -17.56 -20.37 -15.25
CA ILE A 73 -16.16 -20.62 -15.57
C ILE A 73 -15.29 -20.10 -14.45
N THR A 74 -14.34 -20.90 -14.00
CA THR A 74 -13.32 -20.50 -13.03
C THR A 74 -11.94 -20.79 -13.58
N VAL A 75 -11.08 -19.77 -13.63
CA VAL A 75 -9.67 -19.91 -14.03
C VAL A 75 -8.81 -19.54 -12.84
N GLU A 76 -8.04 -20.50 -12.34
CA GLU A 76 -7.07 -20.26 -11.27
C GLU A 76 -5.73 -19.93 -11.92
N LEU A 77 -5.21 -18.75 -11.59
CA LEU A 77 -3.96 -18.19 -12.10
C LEU A 77 -2.93 -18.12 -10.98
N PHE A 78 -1.71 -18.54 -11.29
CA PHE A 78 -0.55 -18.29 -10.45
C PHE A 78 0.31 -17.18 -11.05
N LEU A 79 0.64 -16.22 -10.18
CA LEU A 79 1.50 -15.11 -10.47
C LEU A 79 2.92 -15.47 -10.00
N GLY A 80 3.77 -15.83 -10.96
CA GLY A 80 5.16 -16.22 -10.69
C GLY A 80 6.04 -15.07 -10.23
N GLU A 81 7.29 -15.39 -9.89
CA GLU A 81 8.26 -14.43 -9.33
C GLU A 81 8.57 -13.24 -10.25
N GLU A 82 8.44 -13.44 -11.56
CA GLU A 82 8.49 -12.37 -12.57
C GLU A 82 7.43 -11.27 -12.37
N PHE A 83 6.38 -11.55 -11.58
CA PHE A 83 5.35 -10.60 -11.16
C PHE A 83 5.57 -10.09 -9.73
N TYR A 84 6.10 -10.92 -8.84
CA TYR A 84 6.48 -10.52 -7.47
C TYR A 84 7.72 -11.24 -6.98
N ASP A 85 8.76 -10.49 -6.70
CA ASP A 85 9.87 -10.98 -5.89
C ASP A 85 9.45 -10.95 -4.41
N THR A 86 8.76 -12.01 -3.99
CA THR A 86 8.19 -12.09 -2.62
C THR A 86 9.27 -12.05 -1.54
N GLU A 87 10.47 -12.54 -1.85
CA GLU A 87 11.62 -12.48 -0.95
C GLU A 87 12.10 -11.04 -0.80
N LYS A 88 12.27 -10.31 -1.91
CA LYS A 88 12.63 -8.89 -1.89
C LYS A 88 11.61 -8.03 -1.14
N VAL A 89 10.31 -8.29 -1.31
CA VAL A 89 9.27 -7.56 -0.56
C VAL A 89 9.37 -7.86 0.93
N SER A 90 9.54 -9.12 1.31
CA SER A 90 9.67 -9.53 2.71
C SER A 90 10.90 -8.92 3.36
N ASN A 91 12.03 -8.89 2.65
CA ASN A 91 13.26 -8.27 3.12
C ASN A 91 13.11 -6.75 3.27
N ALA A 92 12.49 -6.08 2.29
CA ALA A 92 12.25 -4.64 2.37
C ALA A 92 11.32 -4.25 3.54
N LEU A 93 10.29 -5.06 3.82
CA LEU A 93 9.42 -4.86 4.98
C LEU A 93 10.17 -5.06 6.30
N ARG A 94 10.99 -6.12 6.40
CA ARG A 94 11.83 -6.36 7.58
C ARG A 94 12.79 -5.21 7.84
N GLU A 95 13.45 -4.69 6.81
CA GLU A 95 14.32 -3.53 6.91
C GLU A 95 13.56 -2.27 7.35
N GLY A 96 12.38 -2.01 6.76
CA GLY A 96 11.52 -0.88 7.13
C GLY A 96 11.07 -0.94 8.59
N ILE A 97 10.64 -2.11 9.05
CA ILE A 97 10.27 -2.36 10.45
C ILE A 97 11.48 -2.17 11.38
N GLY A 98 12.67 -2.64 10.98
CA GLY A 98 13.90 -2.38 11.72
C GLY A 98 14.16 -0.89 11.95
N LYS A 99 13.98 -0.07 10.91
CA LYS A 99 14.10 1.40 11.01
C LYS A 99 13.05 2.01 11.94
N ILE A 100 11.83 1.48 11.96
CA ILE A 100 10.78 1.92 12.91
C ILE A 100 11.24 1.69 14.35
N TYR A 101 11.77 0.50 14.66
CA TYR A 101 12.32 0.22 16.00
C TYR A 101 13.48 1.15 16.36
N SER A 102 14.38 1.46 15.42
CA SER A 102 15.45 2.44 15.64
C SER A 102 14.90 3.84 15.96
N ALA A 103 13.87 4.30 15.24
CA ALA A 103 13.25 5.61 15.51
C ALA A 103 12.54 5.67 16.87
N ILE A 104 11.88 4.58 17.28
CA ILE A 104 11.25 4.48 18.59
C ILE A 104 12.31 4.53 19.70
N ALA A 105 13.39 3.75 19.58
CA ALA A 105 14.47 3.72 20.55
C ALA A 105 15.18 5.08 20.66
N TYR A 106 15.27 5.82 19.54
CA TYR A 106 15.87 7.15 19.50
C TYR A 106 15.04 8.19 20.28
N LYS A 107 13.70 8.19 20.17
CA LYS A 107 12.82 9.17 20.85
C LYS A 107 11.56 8.54 21.44
N GLU A 108 11.73 7.70 22.46
CA GLU A 108 10.64 6.97 23.13
C GLU A 108 9.53 7.89 23.67
N SER A 109 9.87 9.11 24.13
CA SER A 109 8.90 10.09 24.68
C SER A 109 7.77 10.43 23.71
N ILE A 110 8.07 10.49 22.41
CA ILE A 110 7.11 10.84 21.36
C ILE A 110 6.16 9.67 21.09
N PHE A 111 6.64 8.44 21.21
CA PHE A 111 5.87 7.25 20.85
C PHE A 111 5.09 6.63 22.01
N ARG A 112 5.34 7.05 23.26
CA ARG A 112 4.70 6.50 24.46
C ARG A 112 3.17 6.38 24.36
N ASP A 113 2.52 7.40 23.80
CA ASP A 113 1.05 7.45 23.70
C ASP A 113 0.51 6.78 22.41
N THR A 114 1.40 6.34 21.51
CA THR A 114 1.05 5.71 20.22
C THR A 114 1.51 4.26 20.12
N GLU A 115 1.99 3.67 21.22
CA GLU A 115 2.53 2.31 21.25
C GLU A 115 1.56 1.29 20.66
N LYS A 116 0.26 1.45 20.93
CA LYS A 116 -0.79 0.57 20.41
C LYS A 116 -0.88 0.66 18.89
N GLU A 117 -0.97 1.87 18.35
CA GLU A 117 -1.04 2.11 16.91
C GLU A 117 0.25 1.65 16.20
N VAL A 118 1.42 1.82 16.83
CA VAL A 118 2.71 1.38 16.30
C VAL A 118 2.73 -0.15 16.19
N LYS A 119 2.38 -0.84 17.27
CA LYS A 119 2.27 -2.31 17.28
C LYS A 119 1.31 -2.79 16.21
N GLN A 120 0.13 -2.17 16.13
CA GLN A 120 -0.86 -2.49 15.12
C GLN A 120 -0.31 -2.27 13.69
N PHE A 121 0.40 -1.17 13.44
CA PHE A 121 0.99 -0.92 12.11
C PHE A 121 2.04 -1.96 11.73
N ILE A 122 2.90 -2.36 12.68
CA ILE A 122 3.92 -3.39 12.48
C ILE A 122 3.24 -4.74 12.19
N GLU A 123 2.27 -5.15 13.01
CA GLU A 123 1.53 -6.40 12.83
C GLU A 123 0.86 -6.47 11.44
N GLU A 124 0.20 -5.39 11.03
CA GLU A 124 -0.41 -5.31 9.70
C GLU A 124 0.66 -5.34 8.59
N SER A 125 1.80 -4.69 8.78
CA SER A 125 2.92 -4.70 7.83
C SER A 125 3.52 -6.10 7.66
N GLU A 126 3.72 -6.82 8.76
CA GLU A 126 4.25 -8.19 8.77
C GLU A 126 3.27 -9.21 8.21
N SER A 127 1.98 -8.96 8.41
CA SER A 127 0.93 -9.82 7.86
C SER A 127 0.89 -9.77 6.33
N PHE A 128 1.30 -8.63 5.72
CA PHE A 128 1.23 -8.41 4.28
C PHE A 128 1.94 -9.51 3.48
N LYS A 129 1.16 -10.20 2.65
CA LYS A 129 1.64 -11.20 1.69
C LYS A 129 1.26 -10.76 0.28
N PRO A 130 2.21 -10.73 -0.67
CA PRO A 130 1.89 -10.51 -2.07
C PRO A 130 0.93 -11.58 -2.59
N LEU A 131 0.00 -11.18 -3.46
CA LEU A 131 -0.96 -12.08 -4.10
C LEU A 131 -0.21 -13.08 -4.98
N LYS A 132 -0.17 -14.36 -4.60
CA LYS A 132 0.47 -15.41 -5.40
C LYS A 132 -0.51 -16.10 -6.36
N ARG A 133 -1.78 -16.22 -5.95
CA ARG A 133 -2.81 -16.88 -6.74
C ARG A 133 -4.07 -16.03 -6.82
N ILE A 134 -4.71 -16.07 -7.98
CA ILE A 134 -5.94 -15.33 -8.25
C ILE A 134 -6.88 -16.26 -9.00
N GLY A 135 -8.12 -16.36 -8.55
CA GLY A 135 -9.21 -16.98 -9.28
C GLY A 135 -10.02 -15.93 -10.04
N LEU A 136 -10.19 -16.16 -11.34
CA LEU A 136 -11.15 -15.42 -12.14
C LEU A 136 -12.43 -16.25 -12.23
N LYS A 137 -13.54 -15.71 -11.75
CA LYS A 137 -14.86 -16.33 -11.86
C LYS A 137 -15.73 -15.54 -12.84
N MET A 138 -16.31 -16.27 -13.77
CA MET A 138 -17.18 -15.73 -14.80
C MET A 138 -18.51 -16.44 -14.72
N HIS A 139 -19.56 -15.66 -14.65
CA HIS A 139 -20.94 -16.08 -14.60
C HIS A 139 -21.66 -15.50 -15.82
N LEU A 140 -22.12 -16.38 -16.71
CA LEU A 140 -22.80 -15.97 -17.93
C LEU A 140 -24.22 -16.52 -17.92
N ASP A 141 -25.19 -15.62 -17.79
CA ASP A 141 -26.61 -15.94 -17.86
C ASP A 141 -27.12 -15.86 -19.31
N TYR A 142 -28.18 -16.59 -19.60
CA TYR A 142 -28.81 -16.51 -20.91
C TYR A 142 -29.48 -15.15 -21.12
N ASN A 143 -29.24 -14.52 -22.27
CA ASN A 143 -30.01 -13.38 -22.75
C ASN A 143 -30.16 -13.47 -24.28
N GLU A 144 -31.40 -13.29 -24.77
CA GLU A 144 -31.76 -13.34 -26.19
C GLU A 144 -31.18 -12.18 -27.02
N GLU A 145 -30.87 -11.05 -26.38
CA GLU A 145 -30.37 -9.84 -27.04
C GLU A 145 -28.87 -9.60 -26.77
N THR A 146 -28.50 -9.41 -25.50
CA THR A 146 -27.10 -9.20 -25.05
C THR A 146 -26.90 -9.76 -23.63
N THR A 147 -25.95 -10.65 -23.41
CA THR A 147 -25.67 -11.17 -22.06
C THR A 147 -24.83 -10.18 -21.26
N ASP A 148 -25.33 -9.73 -20.12
CA ASP A 148 -24.54 -9.07 -19.07
C ASP A 148 -23.52 -10.08 -18.54
N ILE A 149 -22.23 -9.76 -18.69
CA ILE A 149 -21.15 -10.65 -18.27
C ILE A 149 -20.80 -10.34 -16.82
N GLY A 150 -21.16 -11.25 -15.90
CA GLY A 150 -20.71 -11.18 -14.52
C GLY A 150 -19.27 -11.67 -14.40
N VAL A 151 -18.30 -10.76 -14.25
CA VAL A 151 -16.91 -11.10 -13.92
C VAL A 151 -16.60 -10.71 -12.48
N SER A 152 -16.15 -11.68 -11.68
CA SER A 152 -15.54 -11.41 -10.38
C SER A 152 -14.10 -11.93 -10.34
N VAL A 153 -13.25 -11.16 -9.67
CA VAL A 153 -11.87 -11.55 -9.36
C VAL A 153 -11.83 -11.87 -7.89
N GLU A 154 -11.49 -13.11 -7.56
CA GLU A 154 -11.39 -13.61 -6.20
C GLU A 154 -9.96 -14.06 -5.92
N ASP A 155 -9.44 -13.78 -4.73
CA ASP A 155 -8.22 -14.43 -4.26
C ASP A 155 -8.58 -15.86 -3.80
N PHE A 156 -7.98 -16.87 -4.43
CA PHE A 156 -8.33 -18.29 -4.21
C PHE A 156 -7.48 -18.95 -3.12
N GLU A 157 -6.35 -18.35 -2.72
CA GLU A 157 -5.50 -18.92 -1.66
C GLU A 157 -5.45 -18.08 -0.40
N SER A 158 -5.93 -16.83 -0.45
CA SER A 158 -5.99 -16.03 0.73
C SER A 158 -7.33 -16.23 1.45
N ASP A 159 -7.34 -17.10 2.46
CA ASP A 159 -8.06 -16.75 3.71
C ASP A 159 -7.56 -15.38 4.25
N TYR A 160 -6.43 -14.92 3.74
CA TYR A 160 -5.75 -13.67 4.02
C TYR A 160 -6.17 -12.50 3.09
N ARG A 161 -7.31 -11.86 3.37
CA ARG A 161 -7.60 -10.53 2.78
C ARG A 161 -6.81 -9.46 3.52
N PHE A 162 -5.72 -8.96 2.93
CA PHE A 162 -5.07 -7.78 3.49
C PHE A 162 -6.00 -6.58 3.41
N ASP A 163 -6.45 -6.08 4.57
CA ASP A 163 -7.30 -4.91 4.64
C ASP A 163 -6.45 -3.63 4.51
N TYR A 164 -6.18 -3.25 3.26
CA TYR A 164 -5.46 -2.02 2.97
C TYR A 164 -6.17 -0.77 3.48
N GLY A 165 -7.51 -0.81 3.62
CA GLY A 165 -8.29 0.29 4.19
C GLY A 165 -7.95 0.50 5.66
N LYS A 166 -7.97 -0.58 6.45
CA LYS A 166 -7.54 -0.60 7.85
C LYS A 166 -6.07 -0.21 8.00
N TYR A 167 -5.17 -0.77 7.19
CA TYR A 167 -3.75 -0.44 7.22
C TYR A 167 -3.48 1.04 6.96
N ARG A 168 -4.11 1.61 5.93
CA ARG A 168 -4.02 3.05 5.62
C ARG A 168 -4.56 3.91 6.76
N PHE A 169 -5.67 3.51 7.37
CA PHE A 169 -6.24 4.25 8.49
C PHE A 169 -5.29 4.31 9.68
N VAL A 170 -4.68 3.18 10.05
CA VAL A 170 -3.67 3.11 11.14
C VAL A 170 -2.47 4.01 10.83
N TYR A 171 -1.96 3.94 9.60
CA TYR A 171 -0.84 4.78 9.17
C TYR A 171 -1.14 6.29 9.28
N GLU A 172 -2.29 6.76 8.76
CA GLU A 172 -2.65 8.17 8.84
C GLU A 172 -2.88 8.63 10.28
N LYS A 173 -3.43 7.75 11.13
CA LYS A 173 -3.59 8.01 12.58
C LYS A 173 -2.25 8.16 13.28
N LEU A 174 -1.30 7.26 13.03
CA LEU A 174 0.07 7.33 13.55
C LEU A 174 0.75 8.62 13.15
N LYS A 175 0.75 8.89 11.85
CA LYS A 175 1.36 10.08 11.27
C LYS A 175 0.83 11.36 11.92
N ARG A 176 -0.49 11.44 12.13
CA ARG A 176 -1.12 12.57 12.84
C ARG A 176 -0.64 12.68 14.28
N SER A 177 -0.68 11.59 15.02
CA SER A 177 -0.32 11.60 16.44
C SER A 177 1.16 11.92 16.68
N ILE A 178 2.06 11.42 15.83
CA ILE A 178 3.50 11.74 15.90
C ILE A 178 3.70 13.24 15.64
N MET A 179 3.05 13.81 14.62
CA MET A 179 3.15 15.24 14.34
C MET A 179 2.60 16.11 15.47
N GLU A 180 1.48 15.73 16.08
CA GLU A 180 0.94 16.43 17.25
C GLU A 180 1.94 16.43 18.40
N LYS A 181 2.54 15.28 18.73
CA LYS A 181 3.54 15.19 19.81
C LYS A 181 4.82 15.97 19.53
N VAL A 182 5.29 15.97 18.28
CA VAL A 182 6.43 16.80 17.86
C VAL A 182 6.08 18.29 18.03
N ASN A 183 4.89 18.71 17.62
CA ASN A 183 4.45 20.10 17.80
C ASN A 183 4.30 20.45 19.29
N ASP A 184 3.78 19.56 20.15
CA ASP A 184 3.69 19.77 21.60
C ASP A 184 5.08 19.92 22.26
N GLU A 185 6.08 19.16 21.80
CA GLU A 185 7.46 19.34 22.25
C GLU A 185 8.07 20.66 21.76
N LEU A 186 7.77 21.06 20.52
CA LEU A 186 8.19 22.36 19.98
C LEU A 186 7.54 23.53 20.75
N ASP A 187 6.24 23.47 21.04
CA ASP A 187 5.54 24.52 21.79
C ASP A 187 6.11 24.65 23.21
N ARG A 188 6.33 23.53 23.92
CA ARG A 188 6.99 23.52 25.25
C ARG A 188 8.40 24.12 25.20
N PHE A 189 9.13 23.84 24.13
CA PHE A 189 10.45 24.41 23.91
C PHE A 189 10.38 25.94 23.71
N ILE A 190 9.47 26.43 22.86
CA ILE A 190 9.30 27.86 22.59
C ILE A 190 8.98 28.61 23.88
N ASP A 191 8.10 28.07 24.72
CA ASP A 191 7.72 28.66 26.00
C ASP A 191 8.90 28.76 26.97
N TYR A 192 9.69 27.68 27.06
CA TYR A 192 10.88 27.64 27.90
C TYR A 192 11.96 28.62 27.41
N PHE A 193 12.29 28.60 26.11
CA PHE A 193 13.27 29.50 25.52
C PHE A 193 12.88 30.97 25.68
N SER A 194 11.61 31.30 25.43
CA SER A 194 11.08 32.66 25.62
C SER A 194 11.23 33.14 27.06
N SER A 195 11.07 32.23 28.03
CA SER A 195 11.24 32.52 29.45
C SER A 195 12.70 32.83 29.80
N GLU A 196 13.66 32.06 29.31
CA GLU A 196 15.09 32.30 29.55
C GLU A 196 15.58 33.58 28.85
N VAL A 197 15.19 33.82 27.60
CA VAL A 197 15.50 35.06 26.86
C VAL A 197 15.01 36.30 27.62
N SER A 198 13.81 36.21 28.24
CA SER A 198 13.27 37.30 29.05
C SER A 198 14.12 37.56 30.30
N ARG A 199 14.67 36.52 30.94
CA ARG A 199 15.56 36.66 32.10
C ARG A 199 16.88 37.34 31.74
N LEU A 200 17.35 37.12 30.51
CA LEU A 200 18.53 37.82 29.98
C LEU A 200 18.25 39.30 29.65
N GLY A 201 17.01 39.77 29.78
CA GLY A 201 16.64 41.15 29.44
C GLY A 201 16.74 41.44 27.95
N LEU A 202 16.51 40.43 27.11
CA LEU A 202 16.34 40.57 25.66
C LEU A 202 14.85 40.79 25.36
N ASP A 203 14.53 41.64 24.38
CA ASP A 203 13.15 41.88 24.00
C ASP A 203 12.55 40.64 23.31
N ARG A 204 11.36 40.23 23.75
CA ARG A 204 10.63 39.13 23.12
C ARG A 204 10.28 39.46 21.67
N GLU A 205 9.95 40.71 21.35
CA GLU A 205 9.64 41.13 19.97
C GLU A 205 10.86 41.06 19.04
N GLU A 206 12.08 41.11 19.58
CA GLU A 206 13.33 40.91 18.83
C GLU A 206 13.56 39.44 18.47
N VAL A 207 13.17 38.51 19.35
CA VAL A 207 13.51 37.08 19.23
C VAL A 207 12.34 36.23 18.69
N LEU A 208 11.08 36.61 18.96
CA LEU A 208 9.85 35.93 18.53
C LEU A 208 9.65 35.81 17.00
N PRO A 209 10.09 36.75 16.14
CA PRO A 209 9.96 36.60 14.69
C PRO A 209 10.71 35.39 14.14
N ALA A 210 11.76 34.92 14.84
CA ALA A 210 12.35 33.62 14.53
C ALA A 210 11.32 32.50 14.76
N PHE A 211 10.57 32.54 15.87
CA PHE A 211 9.65 31.50 16.36
C PHE A 211 8.24 31.44 15.73
N ARG A 212 7.74 32.50 15.09
CA ARG A 212 6.35 32.57 14.57
C ARG A 212 6.00 31.57 13.44
N LEU A 213 6.92 30.70 13.02
CA LEU A 213 6.75 29.76 11.90
C LEU A 213 6.86 28.26 12.28
N TYR A 214 6.87 27.94 13.58
CA TYR A 214 7.38 26.65 14.10
C TYR A 214 6.44 25.45 14.01
N ARG A 215 5.21 25.61 13.48
CA ARG A 215 4.32 24.45 13.32
C ARG A 215 4.72 23.66 12.09
N VAL A 216 5.03 22.38 12.28
CA VAL A 216 5.18 21.45 11.15
C VAL A 216 3.79 21.31 10.50
N PRO A 217 3.57 21.81 9.27
CA PRO A 217 2.26 21.76 8.65
C PRO A 217 1.91 20.31 8.33
N PHE A 218 0.63 19.95 8.51
CA PHE A 218 0.14 18.66 8.05
C PHE A 218 0.39 18.50 6.54
N GLY A 219 1.26 17.55 6.18
CA GLY A 219 1.47 17.15 4.78
C GLY A 219 2.67 17.78 4.06
N SER A 220 3.56 18.51 4.75
CA SER A 220 4.83 18.92 4.15
C SER A 220 5.68 17.68 3.82
N ARG A 221 5.89 17.41 2.51
CA ARG A 221 6.77 16.32 2.02
C ARG A 221 8.22 16.52 2.47
N ASP A 222 8.59 17.78 2.58
CA ASP A 222 9.83 18.23 3.16
C ASP A 222 9.51 18.57 4.60
N GLY A 223 9.87 17.71 5.56
CA GLY A 223 9.78 18.06 6.96
C GLY A 223 10.41 19.43 7.18
N LEU A 224 9.79 20.27 8.01
CA LEU A 224 10.39 21.56 8.37
C LEU A 224 11.84 21.27 8.80
N GLN A 225 12.84 21.76 8.04
CA GLN A 225 14.24 21.51 8.38
C GLN A 225 14.57 22.36 9.60
N ILE A 226 14.27 21.85 10.78
CA ILE A 226 14.52 22.50 12.07
C ILE A 226 15.96 23.06 12.12
N GLY A 227 16.92 22.36 11.51
CA GLY A 227 18.31 22.84 11.34
C GLY A 227 18.45 24.16 10.58
N GLU A 228 17.73 24.39 9.47
CA GLU A 228 17.79 25.67 8.74
C GLU A 228 17.27 26.84 9.59
N TYR A 229 16.32 26.59 10.49
CA TYR A 229 15.77 27.59 11.39
C TYR A 229 16.70 27.89 12.56
N VAL A 230 17.29 26.85 13.15
CA VAL A 230 18.32 27.01 14.19
C VAL A 230 19.49 27.86 13.65
N GLU A 231 19.92 27.62 12.41
CA GLU A 231 20.96 28.44 11.79
C GLU A 231 20.54 29.91 11.61
N ARG A 232 19.28 30.18 11.26
CA ARG A 232 18.75 31.55 11.21
C ARG A 232 18.72 32.21 12.59
N LEU A 233 18.31 31.48 13.63
CA LEU A 233 18.30 31.96 15.01
C LEU A 233 19.73 32.27 15.49
N LYS A 234 20.69 31.35 15.28
CA LYS A 234 22.11 31.56 15.56
C LYS A 234 22.65 32.81 14.87
N LYS A 235 22.29 33.03 13.60
CA LYS A 235 22.69 34.24 12.85
C LYS A 235 22.11 35.52 13.44
N TYR A 236 20.87 35.48 13.93
CA TYR A 236 20.24 36.61 14.60
C TYR A 236 20.92 36.92 15.94
N LEU A 237 21.09 35.91 16.80
CA LEU A 237 21.72 36.06 18.12
C LEU A 237 23.16 36.58 18.02
N LYS A 238 23.91 36.24 16.96
CA LYS A 238 25.24 36.79 16.69
C LYS A 238 25.27 38.33 16.58
N ASN A 239 24.15 38.98 16.26
CA ASN A 239 24.06 40.43 16.13
C ASN A 239 23.73 41.18 17.44
N ILE A 240 23.50 40.46 18.55
CA ILE A 240 23.31 41.09 19.87
C ILE A 240 24.57 41.88 20.25
N LYS A 241 24.38 43.17 20.56
CA LYS A 241 25.47 44.12 20.85
C LYS A 241 26.21 43.80 22.14
N GLU A 242 25.49 43.34 23.15
CA GLU A 242 26.01 43.04 24.49
C GLU A 242 26.73 41.67 24.50
N PRO A 243 28.06 41.61 24.74
CA PRO A 243 28.85 40.39 24.55
C PRO A 243 28.45 39.23 25.45
N ASP A 244 28.08 39.53 26.70
CA ASP A 244 27.74 38.51 27.69
C ASP A 244 26.37 37.90 27.40
N LYS A 245 25.36 38.73 27.11
CA LYS A 245 24.03 38.28 26.68
C LYS A 245 24.08 37.48 25.38
N ARG A 246 24.91 37.90 24.42
CA ARG A 246 25.12 37.16 23.17
C ARG A 246 25.67 35.75 23.42
N ARG A 247 26.69 35.64 24.30
CA ARG A 247 27.32 34.37 24.62
C ARG A 247 26.35 33.43 25.32
N GLU A 248 25.58 33.96 26.27
CA GLU A 248 24.59 33.21 27.03
C GLU A 248 23.43 32.73 26.13
N ALA A 249 22.91 33.61 25.25
CA ALA A 249 21.87 33.24 24.29
C ALA A 249 22.31 32.20 23.25
N LEU A 250 23.57 32.27 22.77
CA LEU A 250 24.12 31.25 21.87
C LEU A 250 24.36 29.91 22.58
N SER A 251 24.90 29.94 23.80
CA SER A 251 25.08 28.74 24.61
C SER A 251 23.76 28.04 24.92
N LEU A 252 22.70 28.82 25.12
CA LEU A 252 21.34 28.33 25.24
C LEU A 252 20.97 27.56 23.96
N VAL A 253 21.01 28.18 22.78
CA VAL A 253 20.67 27.53 21.49
C VAL A 253 21.52 26.27 21.20
N GLU A 254 22.81 26.27 21.54
CA GLU A 254 23.70 25.12 21.33
C GLU A 254 23.35 23.93 22.26
N GLN A 255 23.05 24.19 23.53
CA GLN A 255 22.50 23.15 24.43
C GLN A 255 21.12 22.66 23.95
N TYR A 256 20.43 23.45 23.13
CA TYR A 256 19.09 23.16 22.61
C TYR A 256 19.05 22.43 21.27
N GLU A 257 20.12 22.46 20.46
CA GLU A 257 20.19 21.63 19.23
C GLU A 257 20.03 20.15 19.54
N ASP A 258 20.60 19.69 20.66
CA ASP A 258 20.50 18.31 21.12
C ASP A 258 19.09 17.94 21.64
N LEU A 259 18.28 18.94 22.00
CA LEU A 259 16.95 18.78 22.60
C LEU A 259 15.80 18.96 21.60
N LEU A 260 16.02 19.71 20.51
CA LEU A 260 15.05 19.83 19.43
C LEU A 260 14.76 18.43 18.86
N PRO A 261 13.49 18.06 18.60
CA PRO A 261 13.23 16.87 17.83
C PRO A 261 13.94 17.03 16.48
N GLU A 262 14.89 16.15 16.16
CA GLU A 262 15.34 15.98 14.79
C GLU A 262 14.08 15.89 13.91
N SER A 263 14.01 16.74 12.86
CA SER A 263 12.78 17.09 12.14
C SER A 263 11.71 16.00 12.16
N GLY A 264 10.45 16.31 12.49
CA GLY A 264 9.39 15.30 12.56
C GLY A 264 9.27 14.39 11.32
N GLY A 265 9.82 14.83 10.18
CA GLY A 265 10.05 14.00 9.00
C GLY A 265 10.91 12.74 9.25
N LEU A 266 11.98 12.82 10.03
CA LEU A 266 12.88 11.69 10.37
C LEU A 266 12.16 10.62 11.19
N LEU A 267 11.27 11.01 12.11
CA LEU A 267 10.49 10.06 12.90
C LEU A 267 9.36 9.40 12.09
N ILE A 268 8.85 10.10 11.06
CA ILE A 268 7.76 9.63 10.19
C ILE A 268 8.29 8.85 8.97
N GLU A 269 9.52 9.09 8.54
CA GLU A 269 10.14 8.46 7.35
C GLU A 269 10.10 6.92 7.43
N PRO A 270 10.45 6.26 8.54
CA PRO A 270 10.41 4.80 8.62
C PRO A 270 9.03 4.21 8.36
N PHE A 271 7.99 4.84 8.93
CA PHE A 271 6.59 4.45 8.71
C PHE A 271 6.16 4.72 7.27
N SER A 272 6.53 5.88 6.72
CA SER A 272 6.19 6.29 5.35
C SER A 272 6.81 5.37 4.30
N THR A 273 8.07 4.98 4.52
CA THR A 273 8.82 4.07 3.67
C THR A 273 8.19 2.68 3.71
N THR A 274 7.90 2.15 4.90
CA THR A 274 7.21 0.85 5.07
C THR A 274 5.82 0.85 4.44
N PHE A 275 5.04 1.91 4.67
CA PHE A 275 3.72 2.09 4.03
C PHE A 275 3.80 2.13 2.51
N SER A 276 4.80 2.83 1.96
CA SER A 276 5.00 2.97 0.53
C SER A 276 5.38 1.65 -0.15
N ILE A 277 6.13 0.78 0.52
CA ILE A 277 6.45 -0.57 0.04
C ILE A 277 5.15 -1.35 -0.18
N VAL A 278 4.32 -1.49 0.86
CA VAL A 278 3.04 -2.22 0.79
C VAL A 278 2.13 -1.63 -0.29
N LYS A 279 1.95 -0.31 -0.27
CA LYS A 279 1.13 0.41 -1.25
C LYS A 279 1.59 0.13 -2.68
N HIS A 280 2.87 0.29 -2.96
CA HIS A 280 3.42 0.08 -4.29
C HIS A 280 3.21 -1.37 -4.75
N GLN A 281 3.42 -2.36 -3.88
CA GLN A 281 3.24 -3.78 -4.23
C GLN A 281 1.77 -4.13 -4.51
N LEU A 282 0.83 -3.59 -3.73
CA LEU A 282 -0.60 -3.74 -4.00
C LEU A 282 -1.03 -3.14 -5.34
N PHE A 283 -0.47 -2.00 -5.74
CA PHE A 283 -0.79 -1.43 -7.04
C PHE A 283 -0.07 -2.13 -8.19
N GLN A 284 1.13 -2.67 -7.94
CA GLN A 284 1.77 -3.55 -8.91
C GLN A 284 1.00 -4.83 -9.10
N SER A 285 0.33 -5.38 -8.09
CA SER A 285 -0.40 -6.64 -8.24
C SER A 285 -1.65 -6.57 -9.12
N GLN A 286 -2.22 -5.38 -9.23
CA GLN A 286 -3.40 -5.12 -10.05
C GLN A 286 -3.06 -4.85 -11.53
N LYS A 287 -1.83 -4.41 -11.82
CA LYS A 287 -1.35 -4.13 -13.19
C LYS A 287 -1.28 -5.37 -14.09
N PRO A 288 -0.85 -6.56 -13.62
CA PRO A 288 -0.85 -7.80 -14.38
C PRO A 288 -2.23 -8.20 -14.86
N LEU A 289 -3.27 -8.07 -14.01
CA LEU A 289 -4.64 -8.30 -14.43
C LEU A 289 -5.01 -7.38 -15.59
N THR A 290 -4.84 -6.06 -15.43
CA THR A 290 -5.17 -5.09 -16.48
C THR A 290 -4.36 -5.30 -17.77
N LYS A 291 -3.05 -5.56 -17.65
CA LYS A 291 -2.16 -5.79 -18.79
C LYS A 291 -2.46 -7.13 -19.49
N PHE A 292 -2.74 -8.17 -18.73
CA PHE A 292 -3.12 -9.47 -19.27
C PHE A 292 -4.47 -9.41 -19.99
N ILE A 293 -5.48 -8.78 -19.37
CA ILE A 293 -6.77 -8.46 -20.00
C ILE A 293 -6.54 -7.72 -21.31
N SER A 294 -5.67 -6.70 -21.34
CA SER A 294 -5.39 -5.95 -22.58
C SER A 294 -4.64 -6.78 -23.65
N GLY A 295 -3.72 -7.66 -23.25
CA GLY A 295 -2.76 -8.33 -24.15
C GLY A 295 -3.15 -9.73 -24.65
N PHE A 296 -4.18 -10.36 -24.07
CA PHE A 296 -4.55 -11.73 -24.42
C PHE A 296 -5.29 -11.82 -25.76
N ASN A 297 -4.55 -11.84 -26.88
CA ASN A 297 -5.12 -12.12 -28.20
C ASN A 297 -4.85 -13.59 -28.56
N LEU A 298 -5.76 -14.47 -28.14
CA LEU A 298 -5.79 -15.84 -28.67
C LEU A 298 -6.27 -15.77 -30.12
N ARG A 299 -5.34 -15.90 -31.08
CA ARG A 299 -5.69 -16.32 -32.44
C ARG A 299 -5.97 -17.82 -32.38
N ILE A 300 -7.24 -18.19 -32.30
CA ILE A 300 -7.72 -19.57 -32.50
C ILE A 300 -7.83 -19.83 -34.01
#